data_AF-A0A914RTQ5-F1
#
_entry.id   AF-A0A914RTQ5-F1
#
_cell.length_a   1.000
_cell.length_b   1.000
_cell.length_c   1.000
_cell.angle_alpha   90.00
_cell.angle_beta   90.00
_cell.angle_gamma   90.00
#
_symmetry.space_group_name_H-M   'P 1'
#
loop_
_entity.id
_entity.type
_entity.pdbx_description
1 polymer ?
#
loop_
_entity_poly.entity_id
_entity_poly.type
_entity_poly.pdbx_seq_one_letter_code
_entity_poly.pdbx_strand_id
1 'polypeptide(L)'
;MLTYRGYYDEKLEWVGLENIQLVVSISLADGAGKHHLATRFTSLMRICSVDYPPEQSLRSIYSAYLTPILQASVQSVSRIETLASIMVRIFEEIRSSFKETDKAHYIFTPKDLTNWSVAMMRYDFCGLFYNLILNLLI
;
A
#
# COMPACT_ATOMS: atom_id res chain seq x y z
N MET A 1 29.03 12.89 1.00
CA MET A 1 27.72 13.52 0.73
C MET A 1 27.07 14.16 1.96
N LEU A 2 26.50 13.42 2.93
CA LEU A 2 25.73 14.03 4.03
C LEU A 2 26.55 14.91 4.98
N THR A 3 27.75 14.46 5.37
CA THR A 3 28.63 15.22 6.28
C THR A 3 29.30 16.41 5.59
N TYR A 4 29.76 16.21 4.35
CA TYR A 4 30.62 17.17 3.65
C TYR A 4 29.91 17.98 2.56
N ARG A 5 28.60 17.77 2.35
CA ARG A 5 27.79 18.41 1.30
C ARG A 5 28.43 18.36 -0.09
N GLY A 6 29.02 17.21 -0.42
CA GLY A 6 29.70 17.00 -1.70
C GLY A 6 30.35 15.62 -1.81
N TYR A 7 30.96 15.39 -2.96
CA TYR A 7 31.73 14.18 -3.28
C TYR A 7 32.78 14.50 -4.36
N TYR A 8 33.72 13.57 -4.58
CA TYR A 8 34.69 13.68 -5.67
C TYR A 8 34.18 12.95 -6.90
N ASP A 9 34.25 13.61 -8.06
CA ASP A 9 33.93 13.02 -9.35
C ASP A 9 35.07 12.09 -9.82
N GLU A 10 34.84 11.31 -10.89
CA GLU A 10 35.81 10.38 -11.48
C GLU A 10 37.13 11.07 -11.88
N LYS A 11 37.07 12.37 -12.19
CA LYS A 11 38.23 13.21 -12.51
C LYS A 11 38.97 13.76 -11.28
N LEU A 12 38.58 13.33 -10.08
CA LEU A 12 39.10 13.81 -8.79
C LEU A 12 38.77 15.30 -8.50
N GLU A 13 37.78 15.85 -9.20
CA GLU A 13 37.28 17.21 -8.94
C GLU A 13 36.24 17.19 -7.83
N TRP A 14 36.27 18.18 -6.94
CA TRP A 14 35.30 18.30 -5.86
C TRP A 14 33.99 18.90 -6.37
N VAL A 15 32.89 18.17 -6.20
CA VAL A 15 31.55 18.60 -6.55
C VAL A 15 30.75 18.88 -5.28
N GLY A 16 30.39 20.15 -5.08
CA GLY A 16 29.52 20.60 -4.01
C GLY A 16 28.03 20.33 -4.30
N LEU A 17 27.26 20.03 -3.26
CA LEU A 17 25.82 19.79 -3.33
C LEU A 17 25.09 20.81 -2.45
N GLU A 18 24.22 21.59 -3.06
CA GLU A 18 23.41 22.59 -2.37
C GLU A 18 21.92 22.29 -2.55
N ASN A 19 21.14 22.54 -1.49
CA ASN A 19 19.67 22.40 -1.48
C ASN A 19 19.14 20.99 -1.84
N ILE A 20 19.86 19.94 -1.43
CA ILE A 20 19.43 18.55 -1.61
C ILE A 20 19.02 17.96 -0.26
N GLN A 21 17.81 17.39 -0.20
CA GLN A 21 17.35 16.58 0.92
C GLN A 21 17.31 15.11 0.52
N LEU A 22 17.87 14.26 1.37
CA LEU A 22 17.81 12.81 1.20
C LEU A 22 16.70 12.24 2.08
N VAL A 23 15.72 11.59 1.45
CA VAL A 23 14.65 10.86 2.13
C VAL A 23 14.73 9.41 1.66
N VAL A 24 14.75 8.47 2.61
CA VAL A 24 14.92 7.04 2.33
C VAL A 24 13.82 6.26 3.03
N SER A 25 13.24 5.30 2.32
CA SER A 25 12.33 4.30 2.86
C SER A 25 13.02 2.94 2.87
N ILE A 26 12.93 2.22 3.98
CA ILE A 26 13.59 0.92 4.18
C ILE A 26 12.60 -0.01 4.86
N SER A 27 12.51 -1.26 4.40
CA SER A 27 11.67 -2.27 5.03
C SER A 27 12.45 -3.04 6.09
N LEU A 28 11.86 -3.17 7.28
CA LEU A 28 12.47 -3.84 8.45
C LEU A 28 12.40 -5.37 8.42
N ALA A 29 11.78 -5.98 7.39
CA ALA A 29 11.61 -7.44 7.32
C ALA A 29 12.97 -8.18 7.26
N ASP A 30 13.13 -9.23 8.06
CA ASP A 30 14.38 -9.96 8.24
C ASP A 30 14.57 -11.03 7.14
N GLY A 31 14.70 -10.56 5.90
CA GLY A 31 14.88 -11.40 4.71
C GLY A 31 16.35 -11.56 4.31
N ALA A 32 16.66 -12.67 3.65
CA ALA A 32 17.98 -12.90 3.06
C ALA A 32 18.34 -11.75 2.10
N GLY A 33 19.53 -11.16 2.28
CA GLY A 33 20.02 -10.05 1.44
C GLY A 33 19.82 -8.65 2.02
N LYS A 34 19.31 -8.51 3.25
CA LYS A 34 19.34 -7.23 3.97
C LYS A 34 20.54 -7.11 4.88
N HIS A 35 21.13 -5.92 4.90
CA HIS A 35 22.32 -5.60 5.68
C HIS A 35 22.04 -4.44 6.63
N HIS A 36 22.65 -4.48 7.81
CA HIS A 36 22.57 -3.39 8.77
C HIS A 36 23.22 -2.12 8.20
N LEU A 37 22.55 -0.99 8.39
CA LEU A 37 23.12 0.31 8.11
C LEU A 37 24.21 0.64 9.13
N ALA A 38 25.28 1.27 8.65
CA ALA A 38 26.34 1.74 9.53
C ALA A 38 25.81 2.80 10.50
N THR A 39 26.20 2.71 11.79
CA THR A 39 25.79 3.67 12.83
C THR A 39 26.15 5.12 12.49
N ARG A 40 27.25 5.33 11.76
CA ARG A 40 27.66 6.66 11.27
C ARG A 40 26.63 7.26 10.30
N PHE A 41 25.94 6.43 9.52
CA PHE A 41 24.93 6.88 8.57
C PHE A 41 23.62 7.17 9.28
N THR A 42 23.18 6.26 10.17
CA THR A 42 21.92 6.43 10.91
C THR A 42 21.97 7.58 11.91
N SER A 43 23.13 7.86 12.53
CA SER A 43 23.28 8.99 13.46
C SER A 43 23.14 10.36 12.82
N LEU A 44 23.29 10.46 11.49
CA LEU A 44 23.14 11.70 10.72
C LEU A 44 21.69 11.94 10.26
N MET A 45 20.79 10.98 10.48
CA MET A 45 19.40 11.04 10.00
C MET A 45 18.39 10.98 11.14
N ARG A 46 17.19 11.50 10.87
CA ARG A 46 16.02 11.24 11.71
C ARG A 46 15.30 10.01 11.16
N ILE A 47 15.02 9.05 12.02
CA ILE A 47 14.40 7.78 11.65
C ILE A 47 13.05 7.67 12.35
N CYS A 48 12.03 7.25 11.62
CA CYS A 48 10.74 6.84 12.17
C CYS A 48 10.38 5.45 11.64
N SER A 49 9.72 4.65 12.47
CA SER A 49 9.12 3.38 12.05
C SER A 49 7.62 3.57 11.89
N VAL A 50 7.04 2.93 10.88
CA VAL A 50 5.60 2.90 10.64
C VAL A 50 5.18 1.45 10.52
N ASP A 51 4.34 1.02 11.45
CA ASP A 51 3.79 -0.32 11.47
C ASP A 51 2.49 -0.41 10.67
N TYR A 52 2.06 -1.64 10.40
CA TYR A 52 0.76 -1.87 9.77
C TYR A 52 -0.38 -1.37 10.67
N PRO A 53 -1.41 -0.71 10.09
CA PRO A 53 -2.55 -0.27 10.85
C PRO A 53 -3.31 -1.47 11.46
N PRO A 54 -3.90 -1.31 12.64
CA PRO A 54 -4.68 -2.37 13.26
C PRO A 54 -5.94 -2.68 12.45
N GLU A 55 -6.51 -3.87 12.67
CA GLU A 55 -7.68 -4.37 11.94
C GLU A 55 -8.85 -3.36 11.95
N GLN A 56 -9.14 -2.75 13.09
CA GLN A 56 -10.21 -1.76 13.21
C GLN A 56 -9.99 -0.53 12.31
N SER A 57 -8.72 -0.08 12.20
CA SER A 57 -8.37 1.02 11.30
C SER A 57 -8.50 0.59 9.84
N LEU A 58 -8.07 -0.63 9.49
CA LEU A 58 -8.25 -1.18 8.15
C LEU A 58 -9.73 -1.25 7.76
N ARG A 59 -10.61 -1.72 8.66
CA ARG A 59 -12.05 -1.76 8.42
C ARG A 59 -12.62 -0.37 8.13
N SER A 60 -12.22 0.64 8.90
CA SER A 60 -12.65 2.03 8.69
C SER A 60 -12.16 2.59 7.35
N ILE A 61 -10.88 2.40 7.03
CA ILE A 61 -10.26 2.85 5.77
C ILE A 61 -10.98 2.21 4.57
N TYR A 62 -11.15 0.88 4.58
CA TYR A 62 -11.77 0.19 3.45
C TYR A 62 -13.27 0.40 3.36
N SER A 63 -13.97 0.64 4.47
CA SER A 63 -15.37 1.07 4.43
C SER A 63 -15.52 2.43 3.72
N ALA A 64 -14.71 3.42 4.14
CA ALA A 64 -14.70 4.74 3.51
C ALA A 64 -14.30 4.67 2.03
N TYR A 65 -13.36 3.79 1.69
CA TYR A 65 -12.91 3.60 0.31
C TYR A 65 -13.96 2.91 -0.59
N LEU A 66 -14.68 1.91 -0.06
CA LEU A 66 -15.70 1.15 -0.81
C LEU A 66 -17.03 1.90 -0.93
N THR A 67 -17.31 2.84 -0.02
CA THR A 67 -18.55 3.65 -0.03
C THR A 67 -18.78 4.30 -1.40
N PRO A 68 -17.90 5.16 -1.93
CA PRO A 68 -18.13 5.78 -3.24
C PRO A 68 -18.17 4.78 -4.40
N ILE A 69 -17.52 3.62 -4.28
CA ILE A 69 -17.46 2.59 -5.32
C ILE A 69 -18.80 1.85 -5.45
N LEU A 70 -19.42 1.52 -4.32
CA LEU A 70 -20.59 0.63 -4.25
C LEU A 70 -21.88 1.36 -3.91
N GLN A 71 -21.83 2.66 -3.58
CA GLN A 71 -23.02 3.44 -3.23
C GLN A 71 -24.07 3.43 -4.34
N ALA A 72 -23.65 3.45 -5.61
CA ALA A 72 -24.57 3.41 -6.75
C ALA A 72 -25.34 2.09 -6.88
N SER A 73 -24.74 0.95 -6.49
CA SER A 73 -25.33 -0.38 -6.65
C SER A 73 -26.00 -0.93 -5.39
N VAL A 74 -25.36 -0.78 -4.22
CA VAL A 74 -25.82 -1.39 -2.96
C VAL A 74 -26.78 -0.46 -2.19
N GLN A 75 -26.67 0.85 -2.39
CA GLN A 75 -27.50 1.89 -1.76
C GLN A 75 -27.65 1.81 -0.23
N SER A 76 -26.73 1.12 0.47
CA SER A 76 -26.80 0.89 1.92
C SER A 76 -25.40 0.90 2.53
N VAL A 77 -25.07 1.96 3.27
CA VAL A 77 -23.75 2.15 3.90
C VAL A 77 -23.42 1.01 4.87
N SER A 78 -24.38 0.56 5.68
CA SER A 78 -24.21 -0.57 6.62
C SER A 78 -23.80 -1.89 5.96
N ARG A 79 -24.29 -2.15 4.73
CA ARG A 79 -23.92 -3.34 3.95
C ARG A 79 -22.50 -3.21 3.40
N ILE A 80 -22.11 -2.00 2.99
CA ILE A 80 -20.75 -1.70 2.52
C ILE A 80 -19.75 -1.84 3.68
N GLU A 81 -20.08 -1.34 4.88
CA GLU A 81 -19.30 -1.54 6.10
C GLU A 81 -19.14 -3.03 6.44
N THR A 82 -20.22 -3.79 6.32
CA THR A 82 -20.20 -5.25 6.55
C THR A 82 -19.29 -5.95 5.53
N LEU A 83 -19.35 -5.56 4.24
CA LEU A 83 -18.47 -6.08 3.19
C LEU A 83 -17.01 -5.75 3.48
N ALA A 84 -16.70 -4.51 3.84
CA ALA A 84 -15.34 -4.10 4.21
C ALA A 84 -14.81 -4.92 5.39
N SER A 85 -15.66 -5.16 6.40
CA SER A 85 -15.33 -6.01 7.55
C SER A 85 -14.99 -7.45 7.12
N ILE A 86 -15.77 -8.04 6.21
CA ILE A 86 -15.51 -9.38 5.66
C ILE A 86 -14.19 -9.41 4.87
N MET A 87 -13.95 -8.42 4.01
CA MET A 87 -12.71 -8.32 3.22
C MET A 87 -11.47 -8.27 4.12
N VAL A 88 -11.50 -7.43 5.16
CA VAL A 88 -10.38 -7.31 6.11
C VAL A 88 -10.19 -8.60 6.90
N ARG A 89 -11.27 -9.25 7.35
CA ARG A 89 -11.17 -10.55 8.04
C ARG A 89 -10.51 -11.63 7.17
N ILE A 90 -10.91 -11.74 5.90
CA ILE A 90 -10.32 -12.69 4.95
C ILE A 90 -8.83 -12.38 4.75
N PHE A 91 -8.47 -11.11 4.62
CA PHE A 91 -7.07 -10.69 4.49
C PHE A 91 -6.22 -11.10 5.70
N GLU A 92 -6.71 -10.88 6.93
CA GLU A 92 -5.99 -11.29 8.14
C GLU A 92 -5.89 -12.82 8.26
N GLU A 93 -6.94 -13.55 7.89
CA GLU A 93 -6.93 -15.01 7.90
C GLU A 93 -5.89 -15.58 6.92
N ILE A 94 -5.83 -15.04 5.69
CA ILE A 94 -4.83 -15.39 4.68
C ILE A 94 -3.42 -15.07 5.21
N ARG A 95 -3.21 -13.86 5.73
CA ARG A 95 -1.92 -13.43 6.27
C ARG A 95 -1.45 -14.29 7.44
N SER A 96 -2.37 -14.76 8.28
CA SER A 96 -2.06 -15.63 9.42
C SER A 96 -1.72 -17.06 9.00
N SER A 97 -2.39 -17.54 7.95
CA SER A 97 -2.31 -18.93 7.46
C SER A 97 -1.15 -19.15 6.49
N PHE A 98 -0.76 -18.14 5.72
CA PHE A 98 0.32 -18.20 4.74
C PHE A 98 1.47 -17.30 5.16
N LYS A 99 2.57 -17.90 5.65
CA LYS A 99 3.72 -17.15 6.15
C LYS A 99 4.86 -17.14 5.13
N GLU A 100 5.66 -16.07 5.18
CA GLU A 100 6.89 -15.93 4.39
C GLU A 100 7.88 -17.07 4.65
N THR A 101 7.81 -17.72 5.82
CA THR A 101 8.62 -18.90 6.17
C THR A 101 8.30 -20.13 5.32
N ASP A 102 7.05 -20.26 4.86
CA ASP A 102 6.64 -21.43 4.07
C ASP A 102 7.10 -21.27 2.62
N LYS A 103 6.86 -20.08 2.05
CA LYS A 103 7.34 -19.69 0.72
C LYS A 103 7.68 -18.21 0.70
N ALA A 104 8.82 -17.89 0.08
CA ALA A 104 9.34 -16.52 -0.01
C ALA A 104 8.41 -15.52 -0.73
N HIS A 105 7.46 -16.00 -1.54
CA HIS A 105 6.51 -15.14 -2.25
C HIS A 105 5.19 -14.92 -1.50
N TYR A 106 5.02 -15.47 -0.29
CA TYR A 106 3.84 -15.26 0.55
C TYR A 106 3.94 -13.93 1.30
N ILE A 107 3.95 -12.84 0.54
CA ILE A 107 4.03 -11.47 1.05
C ILE A 107 2.66 -10.82 0.82
N PHE A 108 1.86 -10.73 1.87
CA PHE A 108 0.55 -10.09 1.85
C PHE A 108 0.63 -8.72 2.51
N THR A 109 0.20 -7.69 1.78
CA THR A 109 0.23 -6.30 2.24
C THR A 109 -1.12 -5.64 2.03
N PRO A 110 -1.43 -4.50 2.69
CA PRO A 110 -2.64 -3.74 2.42
C PRO A 110 -2.80 -3.32 0.96
N LYS A 111 -1.73 -3.33 0.15
CA LYS A 111 -1.81 -3.14 -1.30
C LYS A 111 -2.72 -4.18 -1.95
N ASP A 112 -2.75 -5.41 -1.47
CA ASP A 112 -3.60 -6.48 -2.01
C ASP A 112 -5.09 -6.19 -1.77
N LEU A 113 -5.43 -5.68 -0.59
CA LEU A 113 -6.79 -5.20 -0.29
C LEU A 113 -7.17 -4.01 -1.17
N THR A 114 -6.25 -3.08 -1.44
CA THR A 114 -6.48 -1.95 -2.36
C THR A 114 -6.66 -2.43 -3.80
N ASN A 115 -5.85 -3.39 -4.25
CA ASN A 115 -6.02 -3.99 -5.58
C ASN A 115 -7.38 -4.68 -5.69
N TRP A 116 -7.83 -5.36 -4.64
CA TRP A 116 -9.16 -5.98 -4.60
C TRP A 116 -10.28 -4.94 -4.70
N SER A 117 -10.23 -3.85 -3.93
CA SER A 117 -11.25 -2.79 -4.00
C SER A 117 -11.27 -2.07 -5.35
N VAL A 118 -10.11 -1.80 -5.95
CA VAL A 118 -10.02 -1.19 -7.29
C VAL A 118 -10.48 -2.18 -8.37
N ALA A 119 -10.19 -3.47 -8.23
CA ALA A 119 -10.66 -4.49 -9.17
C ALA A 119 -12.19 -4.56 -9.23
N MET A 120 -12.90 -4.24 -8.14
CA MET A 120 -14.36 -4.16 -8.16
C MET A 120 -14.84 -3.11 -9.18
N MET A 121 -14.18 -1.96 -9.31
CA MET A 121 -14.58 -0.92 -10.27
C MET A 121 -14.57 -1.37 -11.73
N ARG A 122 -13.90 -2.49 -12.06
CA ARG A 122 -13.88 -3.04 -13.42
C ARG A 122 -15.19 -3.72 -13.82
N TYR A 123 -16.06 -4.02 -12.85
CA TYR A 123 -17.34 -4.68 -13.08
C TYR A 123 -18.47 -3.64 -13.15
N ASP A 124 -19.37 -3.80 -14.12
CA ASP A 124 -20.58 -2.98 -14.20
C ASP A 124 -21.60 -3.45 -13.16
N PHE A 125 -21.54 -2.84 -11.97
CA PHE A 125 -22.50 -3.13 -10.90
C PHE A 125 -23.87 -2.46 -11.11
N CYS A 126 -23.98 -1.52 -12.05
CA CYS A 126 -25.19 -0.74 -12.27
C CYS A 126 -26.02 -1.27 -13.45
N GLY A 127 -25.45 -2.16 -14.28
CA GLY A 127 -26.08 -2.64 -15.51
C GLY A 127 -26.33 -1.51 -16.50
N LEU A 128 -25.54 -0.43 -16.41
CA LEU A 128 -25.69 0.75 -17.27
C LEU A 128 -25.42 0.39 -18.74
N PHE A 129 -24.55 -0.60 -18.99
CA PHE A 129 -24.28 -1.05 -20.36
C PHE A 129 -25.49 -1.76 -20.99
N TYR A 130 -26.22 -2.58 -20.22
CA TYR A 130 -27.45 -3.23 -20.71
C TYR A 130 -28.59 -2.23 -20.90
N ASN A 131 -28.73 -1.24 -20.01
CA ASN A 131 -29.74 -0.19 -20.16
C ASN A 131 -29.44 0.76 -21.34
N LEU A 132 -28.17 1.03 -21.66
CA LEU A 132 -27.80 1.80 -22.85
C LEU A 132 -28.11 1.03 -24.14
N ILE A 133 -27.79 -0.27 -24.18
CA ILE A 133 -28.06 -1.12 -25.33
C ILE A 133 -29.58 -1.30 -25.53
N LEU A 134 -30.36 -1.52 -24.46
CA LEU A 134 -31.83 -1.60 -24.57
C LEU A 134 -32.47 -0.28 -25.02
N ASN A 135 -32.00 0.88 -24.55
CA ASN A 135 -32.53 2.19 -24.98
C ASN A 135 -32.09 2.61 -26.39
N LEU A 136 -31.10 1.95 -26.99
CA LEU A 136 -30.71 2.15 -28.39
C LEU A 136 -31.42 1.19 -29.37
N LEU A 137 -32.14 0.20 -28.85
CA LEU A 137 -32.82 -0.86 -29.62
C LEU A 137 -34.36 -0.80 -29.53
N ILE A 138 -34.91 0.22 -28.85
CA ILE A 138 -36.34 0.59 -28.80
C ILE A 138 -36.46 2.03 -29.27
#